data_AF-A0A0C9XWR9-F1
#
_entry.id   AF-A0A0C9XWR9-F1
#
_cell.length_a   1.000
_cell.length_b   1.000
_cell.length_c   1.000
_cell.angle_alpha   90.00
_cell.angle_beta   90.00
_cell.angle_gamma   90.00
#
_symmetry.space_group_name_H-M   'P 1'
#
loop_
_entity.id
_entity.type
_entity.pdbx_description
1 polymer ?
#
loop_
_entity_poly.entity_id
_entity_poly.type
_entity_poly.pdbx_seq_one_letter_code
_entity_poly.pdbx_strand_id
1 'polypeptide(L)' 'MDHLHFSQLWLHTILHIGPEVIHIGPGAYICQYTREHTIGDLGQQIQQPSDPYANICKNSLLLCQANAPLCFRSSIK' A
#
# COMPACT_ATOMS: atom_id res chain seq x y z
N MET A 1 12.70 12.33 17.48
CA MET A 1 11.23 12.48 17.36
C MET A 1 10.98 12.88 15.93
N ASP A 2 11.16 11.90 15.06
CA ASP A 2 11.16 12.07 13.62
C ASP A 2 9.70 12.02 13.17
N HIS A 3 9.09 13.21 13.04
CA HIS A 3 7.77 13.33 12.45
C HIS A 3 7.83 12.75 11.04
N LEU A 4 7.22 11.58 10.85
CA LEU A 4 6.96 11.04 9.53
C LEU A 4 6.07 12.06 8.82
N HIS A 5 6.68 12.89 7.96
CA HIS A 5 5.95 13.79 7.07
C HIS A 5 5.16 12.90 6.10
N PHE A 6 3.92 12.57 6.46
CA PHE A 6 2.96 12.08 5.51
C PHE A 6 2.64 13.24 4.57
N SER A 7 3.46 13.43 3.53
CA SER A 7 3.06 14.29 2.43
C SER A 7 1.73 13.77 1.93
N GLN A 8 0.68 14.56 2.08
CA GLN A 8 -0.66 14.17 1.71
C GLN A 8 -0.69 13.91 0.21
N LEU A 9 -0.65 12.63 -0.15
CA LEU A 9 -0.68 12.16 -1.54
C LEU A 9 -1.88 12.79 -2.28
N TRP A 10 -2.99 13.02 -1.57
CA TRP A 10 -4.20 13.60 -2.12
C TRP A 10 -4.00 15.03 -2.65
N LEU A 11 -3.17 15.86 -2.04
CA LEU A 11 -2.93 17.24 -2.51
C LEU A 11 -2.21 17.23 -3.87
N HIS A 12 -1.16 16.42 -3.98
CA HIS A 12 -0.43 16.24 -5.24
C HIS A 12 -1.30 15.58 -6.31
N THR A 13 -2.10 14.58 -5.93
CA THR A 13 -3.02 13.90 -6.85
C THR A 13 -4.07 14.88 -7.41
N ILE A 14 -4.71 15.71 -6.58
CA ILE A 14 -5.71 16.68 -7.06
C ILE A 14 -5.11 17.67 -8.08
N LEU A 15 -3.86 18.07 -7.90
CA LEU A 15 -3.19 19.01 -8.82
C LEU A 15 -2.93 18.39 -10.21
N HIS A 16 -2.64 17.09 -10.27
CA HIS A 16 -2.24 16.39 -11.50
C HIS A 16 -3.34 15.54 -12.16
N ILE A 17 -4.45 15.27 -11.46
CA ILE A 17 -5.46 14.31 -11.93
C ILE A 17 -6.32 14.80 -13.10
N GLY A 18 -6.46 16.12 -13.28
CA GLY A 18 -7.25 16.71 -14.35
C GLY A 18 -6.87 16.21 -15.76
N PRO A 19 -5.60 16.34 -16.19
CA PRO A 19 -5.15 15.82 -17.49
C PRO A 19 -5.06 14.28 -17.55
N GLU A 20 -4.86 13.59 -16.42
CA GLU A 20 -4.73 12.12 -16.39
C GLU A 20 -6.08 11.40 -16.47
N VAL A 21 -7.16 12.02 -15.98
CA VAL A 21 -8.53 11.46 -16.02
C VAL A 21 -8.97 11.04 -17.41
N ILE A 22 -8.56 11.77 -18.44
CA ILE A 22 -8.97 11.52 -19.83
C ILE A 22 -8.22 10.30 -20.40
N HIS A 23 -7.00 10.03 -19.92
CA HIS A 23 -6.14 8.95 -20.43
C HIS A 23 -6.30 7.64 -19.68
N ILE A 24 -6.50 7.69 -18.36
CA ILE A 24 -6.42 6.52 -17.46
C ILE A 24 -7.76 6.31 -16.71
N GLY A 25 -8.71 7.24 -16.82
CA GLY A 25 -9.88 7.31 -15.96
C GLY A 25 -9.55 7.96 -14.61
N PRO A 26 -10.52 8.05 -13.68
CA PRO A 26 -10.28 8.71 -12.41
C PRO A 26 -9.34 7.86 -11.54
N GLY A 27 -8.04 8.17 -11.59
CA GLY A 27 -6.99 7.52 -10.80
C GLY A 27 -7.24 7.58 -9.30
N ALA A 28 -8.09 8.51 -8.85
CA ALA A 28 -8.63 8.56 -7.51
C ALA A 28 -9.23 7.21 -7.11
N TYR A 29 -10.07 6.56 -7.92
CA TYR A 29 -10.71 5.30 -7.52
C TYR A 29 -9.73 4.13 -7.41
N ILE A 30 -8.78 4.03 -8.35
CA ILE A 30 -7.80 2.93 -8.40
C ILE A 30 -6.81 3.04 -7.23
N CYS A 31 -6.28 4.24 -7.01
CA CYS A 31 -5.33 4.47 -5.93
C CYS A 31 -6.02 4.53 -4.56
N GLN A 32 -7.27 4.99 -4.48
CA GLN A 32 -8.00 5.05 -3.22
C GLN A 32 -8.36 3.67 -2.70
N TYR A 33 -8.89 2.78 -3.54
CA TYR A 33 -9.16 1.40 -3.12
C TYR A 33 -7.90 0.72 -2.57
N THR A 34 -6.79 0.80 -3.30
CA THR A 34 -5.51 0.20 -2.87
C THR A 34 -5.02 0.80 -1.56
N ARG A 35 -5.13 2.12 -1.38
CA ARG A 35 -4.66 2.82 -0.18
C ARG A 35 -5.53 2.50 1.03
N GLU A 36 -6.84 2.56 0.89
CA GLU A 36 -7.79 2.23 1.96
C GLU A 36 -7.69 0.77 2.37
N HIS A 37 -7.55 -0.13 1.39
CA HIS A 37 -7.31 -1.55 1.65
C HIS A 37 -6.00 -1.76 2.41
N THR A 38 -4.91 -1.11 1.98
CA THR A 38 -3.62 -1.18 2.69
C THR A 38 -3.71 -0.61 4.11
N ILE A 39 -4.45 0.48 4.33
CA ILE A 39 -4.69 1.04 5.66
C ILE A 39 -5.48 0.05 6.53
N GLY A 40 -6.49 -0.62 5.98
CA GLY A 40 -7.25 -1.66 6.68
C GLY A 40 -6.38 -2.84 7.08
N ASP A 41 -5.58 -3.38 6.16
CA ASP A 41 -4.70 -4.53 6.40
C ASP A 41 -3.61 -4.20 7.44
N LEU A 42 -2.99 -3.03 7.33
CA LEU A 42 -2.01 -2.56 8.33
C LEU A 42 -2.68 -2.29 9.67
N GLY A 43 -3.88 -1.71 9.68
CA GLY A 43 -4.67 -1.48 10.89
C GLY A 43 -5.02 -2.77 11.62
N GLN A 44 -5.33 -3.86 10.89
CA GLN A 44 -5.52 -5.18 11.49
C GLN A 44 -4.22 -5.75 12.09
N GLN A 45 -3.08 -5.52 11.44
CA GLN A 45 -1.78 -5.96 11.94
C GLN A 45 -1.31 -5.16 13.17
N ILE A 46 -1.68 -3.88 13.28
CA ILE A 46 -1.34 -3.01 14.42
C ILE A 46 -2.16 -3.33 15.68
N GLN A 47 -3.38 -3.86 15.54
CA GLN A 47 -4.28 -4.16 16.67
C GLN A 47 -3.79 -5.27 17.61
N GLN A 48 -2.64 -5.90 17.35
CA GLN A 48 -2.02 -6.87 18.26
C GLN A 48 -1.19 -6.14 19.34
N PRO A 49 -1.54 -6.26 20.64
CA PRO A 49 -1.18 -5.29 21.68
C PRO A 49 0.27 -5.31 22.18
N SER A 50 1.09 -6.30 21.80
CA SER A 50 2.41 -6.51 22.44
C SER A 50 3.55 -5.77 21.74
N ASP A 51 3.59 -5.80 20.41
CA ASP A 51 4.58 -5.12 19.58
C ASP A 51 4.07 -4.99 18.13
N PRO A 52 3.50 -3.83 17.75
CA PRO A 52 2.92 -3.63 16.42
C PRO A 52 3.98 -3.67 15.32
N TYR A 53 5.21 -3.24 15.59
CA TYR A 53 6.27 -3.24 14.59
C TYR A 53 6.76 -4.66 14.30
N ALA A 54 7.03 -5.44 15.34
CA ALA A 54 7.43 -6.84 15.16
C ALA A 54 6.36 -7.67 14.43
N ASN A 55 5.07 -7.39 14.69
CA ASN A 55 3.98 -8.09 14.02
C ASN A 55 3.89 -7.77 12.52
N ILE A 56 4.02 -6.50 12.14
CA ILE A 56 4.04 -6.08 10.73
C ILE A 56 5.26 -6.69 10.02
N CYS A 57 6.45 -6.65 10.64
CA CYS A 57 7.66 -7.25 10.06
C CYS A 57 7.50 -8.76 9.85
N LYS A 58 6.92 -9.48 10.81
CA LYS A 58 6.69 -10.91 10.69
C LYS A 58 5.67 -11.25 9.59
N ASN A 59 4.56 -10.53 9.53
CA ASN A 59 3.52 -10.75 8.53
C ASN A 59 3.97 -10.38 7.11
N SER A 60 4.69 -9.27 6.95
CA SER A 60 5.27 -8.89 5.65
C SER A 60 6.29 -9.92 5.15
N LEU A 61 7.14 -10.46 6.02
CA LEU A 61 8.06 -11.54 5.68
C LEU A 61 7.32 -12.81 5.23
N LEU A 62 6.24 -13.19 5.90
CA LEU A 62 5.39 -14.32 5.51
C LEU A 62 4.72 -14.11 4.15
N LEU A 63 4.19 -12.91 3.89
CA LEU A 63 3.61 -12.54 2.60
C LEU A 63 4.65 -12.60 1.47
N CYS A 64 5.86 -12.09 1.71
CA CYS A 64 6.97 -12.18 0.75
C CYS A 64 7.36 -13.63 0.47
N GLN A 65 7.43 -14.49 1.48
CA GLN A 65 7.74 -15.91 1.31
C GLN A 65 6.64 -16.65 0.52
N ALA A 66 5.36 -16.35 0.79
CA ALA A 66 4.24 -16.93 0.07
C ALA A 66 4.18 -16.48 -1.39
N ASN A 67 4.54 -15.22 -1.67
CA ASN A 67 4.54 -14.63 -3.01
C ASN A 67 5.83 -14.88 -3.80
N ALA A 68 6.93 -15.24 -3.16
CA ALA A 68 8.19 -15.59 -3.83
C ALA A 68 8.00 -16.62 -4.97
N PRO A 69 7.34 -17.77 -4.78
CA PRO A 69 7.12 -18.72 -5.86
C PRO A 69 6.22 -18.19 -6.99
N LEU A 70 5.26 -17.32 -6.69
CA LEU A 70 4.44 -16.66 -7.72
C LEU A 70 5.30 -15.74 -8.60
N CYS A 71 6.19 -14.97 -7.98
CA CYS A 71 7.12 -14.09 -8.68
C CYS A 71 8.11 -14.88 -9.55
N PHE A 72 8.67 -15.98 -9.03
CA PHE A 72 9.50 -16.91 -9.80
C PHE A 72 8.76 -17.46 -11.03
N ARG A 73 7.49 -17.82 -10.88
CA ARG A 73 6.68 -18.37 -11.98
C ARG A 73 6.34 -17.34 -13.06
N SER A 74 6.22 -16.06 -12.71
CA SER A 74 6.06 -14.97 -13.70
C SER A 74 7.35 -14.61 -14.44
N SER A 75 8.53 -14.88 -13.88
CA SER A 75 9.83 -14.64 -14.53
C SER A 75 10.27 -15.74 -15.50
N ILE A 76 9.59 -16.89 -15.51
CA ILE A 76 9.89 -18.04 -16.40
C ILE A 76 9.02 -18.01 -17.68
N LYS A 77 8.32 -16.91 -17.96
CA LYS A 77 7.64 -16.65 -19.23
C LYS A 77 8.34 -15.52 -19.97
#